data_AF-A0A1T4WQ60-F1
#
_entry.id   AF-A0A1T4WQ60-F1
#
_cell.length_a   1.000
_cell.length_b   1.000
_cell.length_c   1.000
_cell.angle_alpha   90.00
_cell.angle_beta   90.00
_cell.angle_gamma   90.00
#
_symmetry.space_group_name_H-M   'P 1'
#
loop_
_entity.id
_entity.type
_entity.pdbx_description
1 polymer ?
#
loop_
_entity_poly.entity_id
_entity_poly.type
_entity_poly.pdbx_seq_one_letter_code
_entity_poly.pdbx_strand_id
1 'polypeptide(L)'
;MTGKFISERSLTIKSSEPDKNFKEEVIKCGRDDEGFYKSYIFFDLSTLPERAQITSAKLYLNLLERTNPTALYAIGIYPLLEDFGDFTVYSFQPKIYVSPINYHLIYKKSGKIELNLTNIVQKWKNGMLINKGLLLKGEGGRFDMLTFGSSYNKIYDNIPCLEIAYSLDSPVPFGQSIVKYNDYEEKLNYINGTVSSSPIDFSHLIQATVFISNLGGYEVTAASQYSPDNITWIQDYSKKILPAQTAYIIPKIYSKYYSLKIQSTGYGTLKIYISYLIYL
;
A
#
# COMPACT_ATOMS: atom_id res chain seq x y z
N MET A 1 9.58 18.39 -8.71
CA MET A 1 9.63 18.02 -10.14
C MET A 1 8.26 17.57 -10.57
N THR A 2 7.97 17.63 -11.87
CA THR A 2 6.69 17.20 -12.44
C THR A 2 6.94 16.35 -13.67
N GLY A 3 6.33 15.16 -13.73
CA GLY A 3 6.31 14.29 -14.90
C GLY A 3 4.90 14.25 -15.51
N LYS A 4 4.82 14.27 -16.84
CA LYS A 4 3.56 14.11 -17.59
C LYS A 4 3.58 12.79 -18.34
N PHE A 5 2.55 11.99 -18.12
CA PHE A 5 2.43 10.64 -18.69
C PHE A 5 1.15 10.59 -19.52
N ILE A 6 1.31 10.46 -20.83
CA ILE A 6 0.18 10.29 -21.75
C ILE A 6 -0.27 8.82 -21.68
N SER A 7 -1.57 8.57 -21.82
CA SER A 7 -2.07 7.21 -21.80
C SER A 7 -1.58 6.42 -23.01
N GLU A 8 -0.94 5.27 -22.77
CA GLU A 8 -0.35 4.42 -23.81
C GLU A 8 -1.41 3.56 -24.51
N ARG A 9 -2.40 3.09 -23.76
CA ARG A 9 -3.48 2.27 -24.29
C ARG A 9 -4.77 2.46 -23.51
N SER A 10 -5.88 2.32 -24.23
CA SER A 10 -7.22 2.39 -23.69
C SER A 10 -8.18 1.49 -24.45
N LEU A 11 -9.26 1.05 -23.84
CA LEU A 11 -10.36 0.39 -24.55
C LEU A 11 -11.70 0.63 -23.84
N THR A 12 -12.78 0.51 -24.59
CA THR A 12 -14.15 0.52 -24.08
C THR A 12 -14.78 -0.85 -24.25
N ILE A 13 -15.59 -1.28 -23.29
CA ILE A 13 -16.49 -2.43 -23.39
C ILE A 13 -17.92 -1.94 -23.15
N LYS A 14 -18.92 -2.61 -23.77
CA LYS A 14 -20.33 -2.28 -23.57
C LYS A 14 -21.20 -3.51 -23.39
N SER A 15 -22.26 -3.39 -22.59
CA SER A 15 -23.12 -4.52 -22.25
C SER A 15 -23.92 -5.09 -23.43
N SER A 16 -24.24 -4.28 -24.44
CA SER A 16 -24.94 -4.72 -25.65
C SER A 16 -24.09 -5.59 -26.58
N GLU A 17 -22.77 -5.50 -26.47
CA GLU A 17 -21.82 -6.29 -27.26
C GLU A 17 -20.85 -6.99 -26.31
N PRO A 18 -21.33 -8.01 -25.54
CA PRO A 18 -20.64 -8.47 -24.35
C PRO A 18 -19.29 -9.16 -24.63
N ASP A 19 -19.10 -9.66 -25.85
CA ASP A 19 -17.91 -10.41 -26.28
C ASP A 19 -16.98 -9.58 -27.17
N LYS A 20 -17.13 -8.26 -27.17
CA LYS A 20 -16.29 -7.32 -27.93
C LYS A 20 -15.70 -6.22 -27.06
N ASN A 21 -14.62 -5.62 -27.57
CA ASN A 21 -14.08 -4.36 -27.10
C ASN A 21 -13.82 -3.40 -28.25
N PHE A 22 -13.64 -2.13 -27.90
CA PHE A 22 -13.53 -1.02 -28.84
C PHE A 22 -12.30 -0.19 -28.49
N LYS A 23 -11.40 -0.05 -29.47
CA LYS A 23 -10.16 0.74 -29.40
C LYS A 23 -10.26 1.89 -30.40
N GLU A 24 -11.13 2.83 -30.08
CA GLU A 24 -11.47 3.97 -30.95
C GLU A 24 -10.79 5.25 -30.46
N GLU A 25 -10.99 6.38 -31.16
CA GLU A 25 -10.49 7.70 -30.76
C GLU A 25 -11.15 8.25 -29.48
N VAL A 26 -12.21 7.61 -29.00
CA VAL A 26 -12.92 7.98 -27.78
C VAL A 26 -13.08 6.79 -26.84
N ILE A 27 -13.20 7.11 -25.55
CA ILE A 27 -13.57 6.16 -24.51
C ILE A 27 -14.89 6.61 -23.86
N LYS A 28 -15.74 5.63 -23.52
CA LYS A 28 -17.08 5.89 -22.98
C LYS A 28 -17.25 5.24 -21.61
N CYS A 29 -17.90 5.95 -20.69
CA CYS A 29 -18.33 5.34 -19.43
C CYS A 29 -19.69 5.86 -19.00
N GLY A 30 -20.50 5.00 -18.38
CA GLY A 30 -21.86 5.32 -17.95
C GLY A 30 -22.89 4.50 -18.69
N ARG A 31 -24.04 5.10 -19.00
CA ARG A 31 -25.17 4.40 -19.63
C ARG A 31 -25.86 5.27 -20.68
N ASP A 32 -26.16 4.66 -21.82
CA ASP A 32 -27.10 5.16 -22.82
C ASP A 32 -28.17 4.09 -23.15
N ASP A 33 -28.87 4.26 -24.28
CA ASP A 33 -29.91 3.34 -24.75
C ASP A 33 -29.35 1.98 -25.21
N GLU A 34 -28.09 1.93 -25.65
CA GLU A 34 -27.39 0.70 -26.00
C GLU A 34 -26.86 -0.05 -24.77
N GLY A 35 -26.80 0.59 -23.60
CA GLY A 35 -26.51 -0.07 -22.33
C GLY A 35 -25.35 0.54 -21.55
N PHE A 36 -24.59 -0.30 -20.86
CA PHE A 36 -23.55 0.12 -19.91
C PHE A 36 -22.17 0.10 -20.52
N TYR A 37 -21.45 1.21 -20.39
CA TYR A 37 -20.08 1.37 -20.87
C TYR A 37 -19.09 1.44 -19.72
N LYS A 38 -17.96 0.79 -19.93
CA LYS A 38 -16.80 0.85 -19.05
C LYS A 38 -15.57 1.04 -19.90
N SER A 39 -14.67 1.89 -19.44
CA SER A 39 -13.43 2.17 -20.15
C SER A 39 -12.23 1.88 -19.28
N TYR A 40 -11.16 1.41 -19.91
CA TYR A 40 -9.90 1.12 -19.27
C TYR A 40 -8.83 2.01 -19.87
N ILE A 41 -7.93 2.53 -19.03
CA ILE A 41 -6.80 3.38 -19.43
C ILE A 41 -5.53 2.93 -18.70
N PHE A 42 -4.40 2.97 -19.39
CA PHE A 42 -3.09 2.65 -18.84
C PHE A 42 -2.11 3.79 -19.06
N PHE A 43 -1.21 3.98 -18.11
CA PHE A 43 -0.11 4.94 -18.16
C PHE A 43 1.18 4.19 -17.81
N ASP A 44 2.17 4.21 -18.71
CA ASP A 44 3.51 3.73 -18.36
C ASP A 44 4.18 4.75 -17.46
N LEU A 45 4.61 4.31 -16.27
CA LEU A 45 5.30 5.13 -15.28
C LEU A 45 6.78 4.73 -15.15
N SER A 46 7.33 3.94 -16.08
CA SER A 46 8.71 3.44 -16.06
C SER A 46 9.76 4.55 -16.01
N THR A 47 9.45 5.74 -16.54
CA THR A 47 10.34 6.91 -16.53
C THR A 47 10.31 7.68 -15.21
N LEU A 48 9.40 7.34 -14.30
CA LEU A 48 9.36 7.93 -12.97
C LEU A 48 10.54 7.40 -12.13
N PRO A 49 11.35 8.28 -11.52
CA PRO A 49 12.52 7.82 -10.76
C PRO A 49 12.15 6.86 -9.61
N GLU A 50 13.01 5.87 -9.37
CA GLU A 50 12.79 4.86 -8.32
C GLU A 50 12.63 5.47 -6.92
N ARG A 51 13.33 6.59 -6.64
CA ARG A 51 13.26 7.30 -5.35
C ARG A 51 12.31 8.52 -5.38
N ALA A 52 11.40 8.58 -6.35
CA ALA A 52 10.40 9.63 -6.41
C ALA A 52 9.37 9.48 -5.27
N GLN A 53 9.28 10.50 -4.42
CA GLN A 53 8.22 10.65 -3.43
C GLN A 53 7.08 11.44 -4.06
N ILE A 54 5.92 10.81 -4.21
CA ILE A 54 4.76 11.41 -4.89
C ILE A 54 4.08 12.42 -3.96
N THR A 55 4.10 13.69 -4.35
CA THR A 55 3.46 14.78 -3.60
C THR A 55 2.07 15.09 -4.11
N SER A 56 1.82 14.90 -5.41
CA SER A 56 0.50 15.03 -6.03
C SER A 56 0.44 14.23 -7.32
N ALA A 57 -0.71 13.64 -7.63
CA ALA A 57 -1.00 13.08 -8.94
C ALA A 57 -2.39 13.49 -9.42
N LYS A 58 -2.47 13.98 -10.65
CA LYS A 58 -3.69 14.52 -11.28
C LYS A 58 -3.91 13.87 -12.63
N LEU A 59 -5.04 13.17 -12.78
CA LEU A 59 -5.51 12.67 -14.05
C LEU A 59 -6.34 13.75 -14.75
N TYR A 60 -5.96 14.02 -15.99
CA TYR A 60 -6.67 14.89 -16.89
C TYR A 60 -7.38 14.08 -17.96
N LEU A 61 -8.70 14.22 -18.04
CA LEU A 61 -9.55 13.64 -19.08
C LEU A 61 -10.21 14.78 -19.87
N ASN A 62 -10.19 14.73 -21.20
CA ASN A 62 -10.94 15.72 -21.98
C ASN A 62 -12.34 15.18 -22.30
N LEU A 63 -13.38 15.78 -21.70
CA LEU A 63 -14.77 15.44 -21.96
C LEU A 63 -15.18 16.06 -23.30
N LEU A 64 -15.51 15.23 -24.27
CA LEU A 64 -15.94 15.68 -25.59
C LEU A 64 -17.46 15.89 -25.59
N GLU A 65 -18.18 14.96 -24.98
CA GLU A 65 -19.64 14.96 -24.93
C GLU A 65 -20.16 14.30 -23.66
N ARG A 66 -21.34 14.75 -23.23
CA ARG A 66 -22.11 14.14 -22.17
C ARG A 66 -23.61 14.18 -22.51
N THR A 67 -24.28 13.04 -22.36
CA THR A 67 -25.69 12.89 -22.74
C THR A 67 -26.64 13.68 -21.84
N ASN A 68 -26.38 13.75 -20.52
CA ASN A 68 -27.21 14.50 -19.59
C ASN A 68 -26.40 15.52 -18.76
N PRO A 69 -25.99 16.65 -19.37
CA PRO A 69 -25.06 17.58 -18.75
C PRO A 69 -25.66 18.37 -17.58
N THR A 70 -26.99 18.40 -17.43
CA THR A 70 -27.68 19.15 -16.38
C THR A 70 -27.86 18.36 -15.07
N ALA A 71 -27.52 17.07 -15.05
CA ALA A 71 -27.60 16.25 -13.85
C ALA A 71 -26.27 16.24 -13.06
N LEU A 72 -26.35 15.98 -11.76
CA LEU A 72 -25.20 15.52 -10.98
C LEU A 72 -24.87 14.08 -11.42
N TYR A 73 -23.60 13.77 -11.70
CA TYR A 73 -23.20 12.42 -12.06
C TYR A 73 -21.85 12.05 -11.47
N ALA A 74 -21.73 10.84 -10.94
CA ALA A 74 -20.49 10.35 -10.37
C ALA A 74 -19.73 9.46 -11.37
N ILE A 75 -18.44 9.72 -11.54
CA ILE A 75 -17.49 8.81 -12.18
C ILE A 75 -16.61 8.17 -11.12
N GLY A 76 -16.57 6.84 -11.11
CA GLY A 76 -15.68 6.06 -10.28
C GLY A 76 -14.41 5.66 -11.03
N ILE A 77 -13.27 5.84 -10.37
CA ILE A 77 -11.94 5.47 -10.85
C ILE A 77 -11.43 4.30 -10.00
N TYR A 78 -11.22 3.14 -10.62
CA TYR A 78 -10.83 1.92 -9.92
C TYR A 78 -9.46 1.44 -10.41
N PRO A 79 -8.46 1.26 -9.52
CA PRO A 79 -7.24 0.56 -9.87
C PRO A 79 -7.52 -0.88 -10.29
N LEU A 80 -6.79 -1.39 -11.28
CA LEU A 80 -6.89 -2.78 -11.72
C LEU A 80 -5.94 -3.70 -10.96
N LEU A 81 -6.38 -4.93 -10.70
CA LEU A 81 -5.58 -6.02 -10.12
C LEU A 81 -5.10 -7.02 -11.19
N GLU A 82 -5.73 -7.00 -12.37
CA GLU A 82 -5.40 -7.80 -13.54
C GLU A 82 -5.20 -6.88 -14.76
N ASP A 83 -4.40 -7.33 -15.72
CA ASP A 83 -4.15 -6.57 -16.94
C ASP A 83 -5.38 -6.56 -17.85
N PHE A 84 -5.45 -5.57 -18.72
CA PHE A 84 -6.45 -5.47 -19.77
C PHE A 84 -5.80 -5.44 -21.16
N GLY A 85 -6.55 -5.87 -22.18
CA GLY A 85 -6.05 -5.97 -23.55
C GLY A 85 -7.09 -6.54 -24.51
N ASP A 86 -6.63 -7.25 -25.55
CA ASP A 86 -7.48 -7.73 -26.65
C ASP A 86 -8.61 -8.67 -26.19
N PHE A 87 -8.40 -9.40 -25.09
CA PHE A 87 -9.38 -10.34 -24.53
C PHE A 87 -10.27 -9.71 -23.45
N THR A 88 -10.09 -8.43 -23.13
CA THR A 88 -10.97 -7.75 -22.17
C THR A 88 -12.29 -7.43 -22.84
N VAL A 89 -13.37 -8.03 -22.39
CA VAL A 89 -14.73 -7.84 -22.92
C VAL A 89 -15.71 -7.69 -21.77
N TYR A 90 -16.99 -7.36 -22.03
CA TYR A 90 -17.95 -7.18 -20.94
C TYR A 90 -18.23 -8.48 -20.17
N SER A 91 -18.25 -9.62 -20.85
CA SER A 91 -18.41 -10.94 -20.23
C SER A 91 -17.16 -11.40 -19.46
N PHE A 92 -15.98 -10.81 -19.73
CA PHE A 92 -14.70 -11.17 -19.11
C PHE A 92 -13.86 -9.93 -18.78
N GLN A 93 -14.08 -9.40 -17.57
CA GLN A 93 -13.51 -8.14 -17.10
C GLN A 93 -12.34 -8.38 -16.13
N PRO A 94 -11.27 -7.54 -16.18
CA PRO A 94 -10.19 -7.58 -15.20
C PRO A 94 -10.71 -7.33 -13.78
N LYS A 95 -10.13 -8.03 -12.80
CA LYS A 95 -10.40 -7.74 -11.38
C LYS A 95 -10.00 -6.31 -11.01
N ILE A 96 -10.80 -5.69 -10.15
CA ILE A 96 -10.63 -4.32 -9.68
C ILE A 96 -10.27 -4.28 -8.19
N TYR A 97 -9.56 -3.23 -7.78
CA TYR A 97 -9.38 -2.90 -6.37
C TYR A 97 -10.65 -2.22 -5.84
N VAL A 98 -11.24 -2.78 -4.78
CA VAL A 98 -12.60 -2.46 -4.30
C VAL A 98 -12.77 -1.09 -3.62
N SER A 99 -11.71 -0.28 -3.57
CA SER A 99 -11.75 1.09 -3.01
C SER A 99 -11.54 2.12 -4.13
N PRO A 100 -12.59 2.49 -4.88
CA PRO A 100 -12.49 3.52 -5.91
C PRO A 100 -12.30 4.92 -5.34
N ILE A 101 -11.90 5.85 -6.20
CA ILE A 101 -12.13 7.28 -5.99
C ILE A 101 -13.34 7.70 -6.83
N ASN A 102 -14.35 8.27 -6.18
CA ASN A 102 -15.54 8.79 -6.86
C ASN A 102 -15.43 10.30 -7.04
N TYR A 103 -15.76 10.77 -8.24
CA TYR A 103 -15.76 12.19 -8.59
C TYR A 103 -17.13 12.61 -9.08
N HIS A 104 -17.66 13.68 -8.49
CA HIS A 104 -18.92 14.26 -8.91
C HIS A 104 -18.70 15.31 -10.00
N LEU A 105 -19.29 15.07 -11.17
CA LEU A 105 -19.37 16.02 -12.26
C LEU A 105 -20.66 16.83 -12.14
N ILE A 106 -20.51 18.14 -12.00
CA ILE A 106 -21.60 19.08 -11.82
C ILE A 106 -21.68 19.96 -13.07
N TYR A 107 -22.82 19.96 -13.77
CA TYR A 107 -23.16 20.90 -14.84
C TYR A 107 -22.10 21.08 -15.93
N LYS A 108 -21.46 19.97 -16.38
CA LYS A 108 -20.38 19.99 -17.37
C LYS A 108 -20.75 19.23 -18.63
N LYS A 109 -20.78 19.93 -19.77
CA LYS A 109 -21.07 19.38 -21.09
C LYS A 109 -19.81 18.90 -21.82
N SER A 110 -18.71 19.64 -21.70
CA SER A 110 -17.44 19.32 -22.34
C SER A 110 -16.26 20.00 -21.62
N GLY A 111 -15.04 19.70 -22.08
CA GLY A 111 -13.79 20.30 -21.65
C GLY A 111 -12.99 19.44 -20.66
N LYS A 112 -11.81 19.94 -20.30
CA LYS A 112 -10.84 19.23 -19.46
C LYS A 112 -11.37 19.03 -18.04
N ILE A 113 -11.29 17.79 -17.55
CA ILE A 113 -11.62 17.36 -16.19
C ILE A 113 -10.33 16.98 -15.48
N GLU A 114 -10.18 17.45 -14.24
CA GLU A 114 -9.07 17.13 -13.35
C GLU A 114 -9.56 16.21 -12.22
N LEU A 115 -8.86 15.10 -12.00
CA LEU A 115 -9.16 14.11 -10.98
C LEU A 115 -7.90 13.86 -10.14
N ASN A 116 -7.98 13.97 -8.82
CA ASN A 116 -6.86 13.70 -7.92
C ASN A 116 -6.64 12.19 -7.73
N LEU A 117 -5.55 11.65 -8.27
CA LEU A 117 -5.17 10.25 -8.12
C LEU A 117 -3.98 10.04 -7.17
N THR A 118 -3.64 11.03 -6.34
CA THR A 118 -2.45 11.00 -5.47
C THR A 118 -2.37 9.70 -4.67
N ASN A 119 -3.45 9.29 -4.02
CA ASN A 119 -3.48 8.07 -3.21
C ASN A 119 -3.30 6.78 -4.03
N ILE A 120 -3.79 6.74 -5.27
CA ILE A 120 -3.61 5.58 -6.14
C ILE A 120 -2.16 5.50 -6.62
N VAL A 121 -1.60 6.63 -7.08
CA VAL A 121 -0.23 6.69 -7.59
C VAL A 121 0.79 6.44 -6.48
N GLN A 122 0.54 6.91 -5.25
CA GLN A 122 1.35 6.57 -4.09
C GLN A 122 1.35 5.06 -3.80
N LYS A 123 0.19 4.40 -3.89
CA LYS A 123 0.09 2.93 -3.75
C LYS A 123 0.82 2.18 -4.87
N TRP A 124 0.85 2.74 -6.09
CA TRP A 124 1.68 2.19 -7.16
C TRP A 124 3.16 2.34 -6.87
N LYS A 125 3.58 3.52 -6.42
CA LYS A 125 4.99 3.84 -6.17
C LYS A 125 5.60 3.08 -5.00
N ASN A 126 4.83 2.79 -3.96
CA ASN A 126 5.28 2.09 -2.75
C ASN A 126 5.07 0.56 -2.80
N GLY A 127 4.64 0.01 -3.94
CA GLY A 127 4.45 -1.43 -4.13
C GLY A 127 3.20 -2.02 -3.47
N MET A 128 2.32 -1.20 -2.86
CA MET A 128 1.04 -1.69 -2.32
C MET A 128 0.06 -2.13 -3.41
N LEU A 129 0.18 -1.57 -4.62
CA LEU A 129 -0.56 -1.96 -5.81
C LEU A 129 0.38 -1.98 -7.01
N ILE A 130 0.21 -2.95 -7.91
CA ILE A 130 0.89 -2.94 -9.20
C ILE A 130 0.09 -2.04 -10.15
N ASN A 131 0.76 -1.14 -10.88
CA ASN A 131 0.10 -0.34 -11.92
C ASN A 131 -0.27 -1.24 -13.10
N LYS A 132 -1.53 -1.68 -13.15
CA LYS A 132 -2.12 -2.37 -14.30
C LYS A 132 -3.13 -1.52 -15.06
N GLY A 133 -3.20 -0.23 -14.73
CA GLY A 133 -4.17 0.72 -15.28
C GLY A 133 -5.37 0.97 -14.38
N LEU A 134 -6.34 1.68 -14.94
CA LEU A 134 -7.53 2.18 -14.27
C LEU A 134 -8.78 1.81 -15.06
N LEU A 135 -9.86 1.47 -14.35
CA LEU A 135 -11.21 1.42 -14.87
C LEU A 135 -11.93 2.74 -14.58
N LEU A 136 -12.52 3.31 -15.62
CA LEU A 136 -13.48 4.41 -15.60
C LEU A 136 -14.90 3.82 -15.67
N LYS A 137 -15.70 4.07 -14.64
CA LYS A 137 -17.07 3.56 -14.54
C LYS A 137 -18.00 4.65 -14.04
N GLY A 138 -19.03 4.96 -14.81
CA GLY A 138 -20.10 5.86 -14.38
C GLY A 138 -21.05 5.21 -13.36
N GLU A 139 -21.83 6.04 -12.67
CA GLU A 139 -22.90 5.58 -11.78
C GLU A 139 -23.96 4.79 -12.57
N GLY A 140 -24.15 3.51 -12.22
CA GLY A 140 -25.00 2.59 -13.00
C GLY A 140 -26.51 2.84 -12.90
N GLY A 141 -26.97 3.68 -11.97
CA GLY A 141 -28.39 3.94 -11.76
C GLY A 141 -29.00 4.97 -12.73
N ARG A 142 -28.18 5.71 -13.47
CA ARG A 142 -28.63 6.88 -14.25
C ARG A 142 -28.30 6.75 -15.73
N PHE A 143 -29.21 7.26 -16.55
CA PHE A 143 -29.01 7.41 -17.98
C PHE A 143 -28.16 8.65 -18.24
N ASP A 144 -26.84 8.45 -18.24
CA ASP A 144 -25.86 9.49 -18.55
C ASP A 144 -24.58 8.80 -19.00
N MET A 145 -24.08 9.20 -20.16
CA MET A 145 -22.85 8.69 -20.74
C MET A 145 -21.86 9.84 -20.88
N LEU A 146 -20.63 9.57 -20.46
CA LEU A 146 -19.49 10.46 -20.63
C LEU A 146 -18.61 9.94 -21.75
N THR A 147 -18.32 10.78 -22.72
CA THR A 147 -17.41 10.48 -23.84
C THR A 147 -16.15 11.32 -23.70
N PHE A 148 -15.02 10.66 -23.56
CA PHE A 148 -13.70 11.30 -23.45
C PHE A 148 -12.82 10.97 -24.66
N GLY A 149 -11.79 11.77 -24.91
CA GLY A 149 -10.71 11.34 -25.81
C GLY A 149 -9.99 10.10 -25.26
N SER A 150 -9.55 9.23 -26.17
CA SER A 150 -8.83 7.98 -25.85
C SER A 150 -7.31 8.11 -26.05
N SER A 151 -6.57 7.03 -25.75
CA SER A 151 -5.14 6.88 -26.10
C SER A 151 -4.87 6.94 -27.61
N TYR A 152 -5.89 6.70 -28.43
CA TYR A 152 -5.80 6.67 -29.90
C TYR A 152 -6.36 7.94 -30.55
N ASN A 153 -6.70 8.96 -29.77
CA ASN A 153 -7.24 10.20 -30.32
C ASN A 153 -6.19 10.90 -31.19
N LYS A 154 -6.61 11.36 -32.38
CA LYS A 154 -5.73 12.08 -33.31
C LYS A 154 -5.33 13.47 -32.80
N ILE A 155 -6.14 14.07 -31.94
CA ILE A 155 -5.87 15.37 -31.33
C ILE A 155 -5.15 15.10 -30.00
N TYR A 156 -3.87 15.45 -29.95
CA TYR A 156 -2.99 15.18 -28.81
C TYR A 156 -3.56 15.70 -27.47
N ASP A 157 -4.18 16.88 -27.47
CA ASP A 157 -4.75 17.50 -26.27
C ASP A 157 -5.99 16.75 -25.72
N ASN A 158 -6.58 15.85 -26.51
CA ASN A 158 -7.68 15.01 -26.08
C ASN A 158 -7.21 13.72 -25.41
N ILE A 159 -5.94 13.36 -25.54
CA ILE A 159 -5.42 12.11 -24.99
C ILE A 159 -5.35 12.23 -23.46
N PRO A 160 -5.86 11.22 -22.71
CA PRO A 160 -5.76 11.22 -21.26
C PRO A 160 -4.31 11.40 -20.79
N CYS A 161 -4.12 12.26 -19.77
CA CYS A 161 -2.80 12.61 -19.27
C CYS A 161 -2.76 12.54 -17.75
N LEU A 162 -1.79 11.83 -17.20
CA LEU A 162 -1.51 11.78 -15.76
C LEU A 162 -0.31 12.68 -15.47
N GLU A 163 -0.53 13.74 -14.71
CA GLU A 163 0.52 14.63 -14.22
C GLU A 163 0.89 14.25 -12.79
N ILE A 164 2.17 13.97 -12.55
CA ILE A 164 2.69 13.53 -11.25
C ILE A 164 3.72 14.56 -10.79
N ALA A 165 3.44 15.24 -9.70
CA ALA A 165 4.42 16.02 -8.96
C ALA A 165 5.12 15.12 -7.93
N TYR A 166 6.45 15.21 -7.89
CA TYR A 166 7.28 14.44 -6.98
C TYR A 166 8.50 15.21 -6.52
N SER A 167 8.98 14.87 -5.33
CA SER A 167 10.34 15.19 -4.88
C SER A 167 11.22 13.97 -5.08
N LEU A 168 12.48 14.22 -5.41
CA LEU A 168 13.52 13.23 -5.13
C LEU A 168 13.98 13.57 -3.73
N ASP A 169 14.00 12.59 -2.84
CA ASP A 169 14.84 12.74 -1.66
C ASP A 169 16.26 13.02 -2.19
N SER A 170 16.94 14.03 -1.63
CA SER A 170 18.38 14.18 -1.87
C SER A 170 19.01 12.80 -1.70
N PRO A 171 19.94 12.37 -2.58
CA PRO A 171 20.55 11.07 -2.44
C PRO A 171 21.06 10.99 -1.01
N VAL A 172 20.41 10.15 -0.20
CA VAL A 172 20.94 9.80 1.10
C VAL A 172 22.35 9.30 0.80
N PRO A 173 23.40 9.92 1.37
CA PRO A 173 24.76 9.50 1.09
C PRO A 173 24.84 7.98 1.23
N PHE A 174 25.45 7.32 0.25
CA PHE A 174 25.65 5.87 0.26
C PHE A 174 26.05 5.41 1.68
N GLY A 175 25.21 4.57 2.32
CA GLY A 175 25.50 4.02 3.65
C GLY A 175 24.47 4.23 4.76
N GLN A 176 23.33 4.89 4.52
CA GLN A 176 22.23 4.90 5.50
C GLN A 176 21.07 4.07 4.97
N SER A 177 21.02 2.81 5.37
CA SER A 177 19.85 1.96 5.17
C SER A 177 18.65 2.55 5.90
N ILE A 178 17.45 2.43 5.31
CA ILE A 178 16.22 2.90 5.95
C ILE A 178 15.97 2.02 7.17
N VAL A 179 16.10 2.63 8.34
CA VAL A 179 15.84 1.97 9.60
C VAL A 179 14.36 2.15 9.95
N LYS A 180 13.63 1.04 10.08
CA LYS A 180 12.25 1.07 10.61
C LYS A 180 12.26 0.73 12.11
N TYR A 181 11.52 1.54 12.88
CA TYR A 181 11.23 1.29 14.29
C TYR A 181 10.02 0.35 14.42
N ASN A 182 10.18 -0.73 15.17
CA ASN A 182 9.13 -1.69 15.49
C ASN A 182 9.16 -2.04 16.99
N ASP A 183 8.02 -2.51 17.48
CA ASP A 183 7.83 -2.96 18.85
C ASP A 183 7.29 -4.40 18.92
N TYR A 184 7.72 -5.15 19.93
CA TYR A 184 7.17 -6.45 20.33
C TYR A 184 6.78 -6.42 21.80
N GLU A 185 5.62 -6.99 22.15
CA GLU A 185 5.16 -7.11 23.54
C GLU A 185 4.74 -8.55 23.85
N GLU A 186 5.19 -9.06 24.99
CA GLU A 186 4.82 -10.37 25.52
C GLU A 186 4.52 -10.27 27.02
N LYS A 187 3.50 -11.00 27.49
CA LYS A 187 3.29 -11.24 28.92
C LYS A 187 3.70 -12.66 29.25
N LEU A 188 4.61 -12.81 30.21
CA LEU A 188 5.17 -14.09 30.61
C LEU A 188 4.86 -14.35 32.09
N ASN A 189 4.17 -15.46 32.37
CA ASN A 189 3.98 -15.91 33.75
C ASN A 189 5.21 -16.69 34.20
N TYR A 190 5.76 -16.33 35.36
CA TYR A 190 6.88 -17.04 35.98
C TYR A 190 6.44 -17.82 37.22
N ILE A 191 7.22 -18.84 37.53
CA ILE A 191 7.00 -19.79 38.63
C ILE A 191 8.24 -19.85 39.52
N ASN A 192 8.12 -20.51 40.67
CA ASN A 192 9.28 -20.90 41.47
C ASN A 192 10.12 -21.90 40.67
N GLY A 193 11.29 -21.48 40.21
CA GLY A 193 12.12 -22.22 39.26
C GLY A 193 12.49 -21.36 38.05
N THR A 194 12.45 -21.95 36.86
CA THR A 194 12.89 -21.32 35.61
C THR A 194 11.80 -21.42 34.55
N VAL A 195 11.60 -20.34 33.79
CA VAL A 195 10.76 -20.29 32.59
C VAL A 195 11.49 -19.52 31.49
N SER A 196 11.24 -19.84 30.22
CA SER A 196 11.77 -19.08 29.09
C SER A 196 10.64 -18.34 28.37
N SER A 197 10.95 -17.16 27.83
CA SER A 197 10.05 -16.46 26.90
C SER A 197 9.97 -17.18 25.56
N SER A 198 9.01 -16.76 24.74
CA SER A 198 8.96 -17.17 23.33
C SER A 198 10.25 -16.74 22.60
N PRO A 199 10.83 -17.59 21.73
CA PRO A 199 11.93 -17.20 20.84
C PRO A 199 11.49 -16.12 19.84
N ILE A 200 12.36 -15.13 19.62
CA ILE A 200 12.13 -14.03 18.70
C ILE A 200 13.21 -14.09 17.62
N ASP A 201 12.80 -13.98 16.35
CA ASP A 201 13.73 -13.94 15.22
C ASP A 201 14.44 -12.57 15.17
N PHE A 202 15.74 -12.60 15.43
CA PHE A 202 16.65 -11.46 15.47
C PHE A 202 17.44 -11.27 14.16
N SER A 203 17.21 -12.10 13.13
CA SER A 203 18.00 -12.11 11.89
C SER A 203 18.04 -10.78 11.13
N HIS A 204 17.02 -9.94 11.30
CA HIS A 204 16.89 -8.64 10.63
C HIS A 204 17.04 -7.44 11.58
N LEU A 205 17.40 -7.67 12.86
CA LEU A 205 17.54 -6.60 13.84
C LEU A 205 18.95 -5.99 13.82
N ILE A 206 19.01 -4.66 13.76
CA ILE A 206 20.26 -3.88 13.81
C ILE A 206 20.61 -3.58 15.26
N GLN A 207 19.63 -3.09 16.01
CA GLN A 207 19.73 -2.75 17.42
C GLN A 207 18.39 -3.04 18.09
N ALA A 208 18.43 -3.54 19.31
CA ALA A 208 17.25 -3.79 20.13
C ALA A 208 17.51 -3.34 21.56
N THR A 209 16.45 -2.93 22.26
CA THR A 209 16.45 -2.79 23.72
C THR A 209 15.27 -3.57 24.26
N VAL A 210 15.55 -4.47 25.20
CA VAL A 210 14.56 -5.36 25.82
C VAL A 210 14.23 -4.81 27.19
N PHE A 211 13.03 -4.26 27.34
CA PHE A 211 12.47 -3.80 28.60
C PHE A 211 11.68 -4.92 29.27
N ILE A 212 11.86 -5.07 30.58
CA ILE A 212 11.26 -6.14 31.37
C ILE A 212 10.67 -5.52 32.64
N SER A 213 9.35 -5.49 32.72
CA SER A 213 8.61 -4.98 33.88
C SER A 213 8.09 -6.14 34.73
N ASN A 214 8.53 -6.23 35.99
CA ASN A 214 8.06 -7.22 36.95
C ASN A 214 6.76 -6.74 37.60
N LEU A 215 5.64 -7.35 37.20
CA LEU A 215 4.32 -7.08 37.74
C LEU A 215 3.95 -7.99 38.91
N GLY A 216 4.81 -8.97 39.22
CA GLY A 216 4.62 -9.90 40.34
C GLY A 216 5.28 -9.45 41.64
N GLY A 217 5.04 -10.22 42.71
CA GLY A 217 5.49 -9.91 44.07
C GLY A 217 6.87 -10.45 44.44
N TYR A 218 7.53 -11.20 43.56
CA TYR A 218 8.83 -11.83 43.83
C TYR A 218 9.93 -11.26 42.95
N GLU A 219 11.18 -11.23 43.45
CA GLU A 219 12.35 -10.90 42.63
C GLU A 219 12.48 -11.90 41.47
N VAL A 220 12.86 -11.39 40.30
CA VAL A 220 13.21 -12.22 39.14
C VAL A 220 14.63 -11.90 38.67
N THR A 221 15.33 -12.93 38.19
CA THR A 221 16.56 -12.76 37.41
C THR A 221 16.23 -13.09 35.96
N ALA A 222 16.35 -12.11 35.08
CA ALA A 222 16.17 -12.29 33.64
C ALA A 222 17.54 -12.38 32.96
N ALA A 223 17.76 -13.43 32.18
CA ALA A 223 19.00 -13.65 31.44
C ALA A 223 18.73 -13.75 29.93
N SER A 224 19.50 -13.03 29.12
CA SER A 224 19.45 -13.13 27.67
C SER A 224 20.02 -14.46 27.20
N GLN A 225 19.30 -15.11 26.29
CA GLN A 225 19.75 -16.30 25.59
C GLN A 225 19.72 -16.07 24.08
N TYR A 226 20.73 -16.61 23.39
CA TYR A 226 20.89 -16.49 21.95
C TYR A 226 21.06 -17.87 21.33
N SER A 227 20.48 -18.08 20.15
CA SER A 227 20.59 -19.33 19.42
C SER A 227 20.64 -19.10 17.91
N PRO A 228 21.54 -19.74 17.16
CA PRO A 228 21.55 -19.67 15.70
C PRO A 228 20.52 -20.60 15.06
N ASP A 229 20.11 -21.68 15.76
CA ASP A 229 19.33 -22.80 15.25
C ASP A 229 17.99 -23.01 15.98
N ASN A 230 17.69 -22.20 17.00
CA ASN A 230 16.55 -22.32 17.91
C ASN A 230 16.56 -23.59 18.79
N ILE A 231 17.71 -24.27 18.87
CA ILE A 231 17.88 -25.53 19.63
C ILE A 231 18.97 -25.35 20.68
N THR A 232 20.13 -24.84 20.26
CA THR A 232 21.31 -24.65 21.12
C THR A 232 21.32 -23.20 21.62
N TRP A 233 21.21 -23.02 22.94
CA TRP A 233 21.08 -21.70 23.56
C TRP A 233 22.29 -21.33 24.42
N ILE A 234 22.85 -20.15 24.15
CA ILE A 234 23.97 -19.59 24.92
C ILE A 234 23.44 -18.43 25.76
N GLN A 235 23.74 -18.43 27.06
CA GLN A 235 23.40 -17.34 27.96
C GLN A 235 24.55 -16.31 28.02
N ASP A 236 24.22 -15.03 28.03
CA ASP A 236 25.19 -13.94 28.03
C ASP A 236 25.05 -13.03 29.26
N TYR A 237 24.01 -12.20 29.29
CA TYR A 237 23.82 -11.18 30.32
C TYR A 237 22.60 -11.47 31.18
N SER A 238 22.73 -11.31 32.50
CA SER A 238 21.62 -11.45 33.44
C SER A 238 21.42 -10.22 34.29
N LYS A 239 20.17 -9.87 34.55
CA LYS A 239 19.77 -8.74 35.40
C LYS A 239 18.72 -9.17 36.41
N LYS A 240 18.92 -8.77 37.67
CA LYS A 240 17.91 -8.87 38.72
C LYS A 240 16.91 -7.72 38.62
N ILE A 241 15.63 -8.03 38.84
CA ILE A 241 14.50 -7.10 38.74
C ILE A 241 13.59 -7.32 39.95
N LEU A 242 13.50 -6.31 40.81
CA LEU A 242 12.66 -6.35 42.01
C LEU A 242 11.16 -6.21 41.64
N PRO A 243 10.24 -6.55 42.56
CA PRO A 243 8.81 -6.33 42.38
C PRO A 243 8.48 -4.88 41.99
N ALA A 244 7.53 -4.70 41.07
CA ALA A 244 7.09 -3.41 40.53
C ALA A 244 8.18 -2.56 39.86
N GLN A 245 9.34 -3.15 39.53
CA GLN A 245 10.40 -2.46 38.79
C GLN A 245 10.43 -2.84 37.32
N THR A 246 10.97 -1.92 36.52
CA THR A 246 11.32 -2.18 35.12
C THR A 246 12.83 -2.10 34.96
N ALA A 247 13.42 -3.09 34.31
CA ALA A 247 14.81 -3.09 33.89
C ALA A 247 14.90 -3.18 32.36
N TYR A 248 16.10 -2.97 31.83
CA TYR A 248 16.39 -3.18 30.41
C TYR A 248 17.64 -4.04 30.22
N ILE A 249 17.67 -4.76 29.10
CA ILE A 249 18.82 -5.51 28.59
C ILE A 249 19.07 -5.02 27.17
N ILE A 250 20.33 -4.69 26.86
CA ILE A 250 20.78 -4.38 25.50
C ILE A 250 21.43 -5.65 24.95
N PRO A 251 20.85 -6.32 23.94
CA PRO A 251 21.47 -7.45 23.30
C PRO A 251 22.78 -7.04 22.63
N LYS A 252 23.88 -7.73 22.95
CA LYS A 252 25.22 -7.44 22.42
C LYS A 252 25.73 -8.48 21.43
N ILE A 253 25.02 -9.59 21.31
CA ILE A 253 25.37 -10.72 20.45
C ILE A 253 24.39 -10.77 19.28
N TYR A 254 24.91 -10.84 18.06
CA TYR A 254 24.10 -11.08 16.87
C TYR A 254 23.86 -12.58 16.71
N SER A 255 22.60 -12.99 16.71
CA SER A 255 22.17 -14.37 16.51
C SER A 255 20.80 -14.39 15.83
N LYS A 256 20.44 -15.51 15.22
CA LYS A 256 19.14 -15.65 14.54
C LYS A 256 17.96 -15.62 15.51
N TYR A 257 18.11 -16.19 16.70
CA TYR A 257 17.06 -16.23 17.71
C TYR A 257 17.53 -15.66 19.04
N TYR A 258 16.61 -14.97 19.71
CA TYR A 258 16.76 -14.43 21.06
C TYR A 258 15.61 -14.89 21.95
N SER A 259 15.91 -15.16 23.22
CA SER A 259 14.88 -15.39 24.25
C SER A 259 15.38 -14.91 25.60
N LEU A 260 14.45 -14.77 26.56
CA LEU A 260 14.76 -14.49 27.95
C LEU A 260 14.54 -15.73 28.80
N LYS A 261 15.55 -16.12 29.56
CA LYS A 261 15.44 -17.09 30.65
C LYS A 261 15.16 -16.35 31.95
N ILE A 262 14.03 -16.65 32.57
CA ILE A 262 13.58 -16.04 33.81
C ILE A 262 13.71 -17.05 34.93
N GLN A 263 14.37 -16.64 36.03
CA GLN A 263 14.46 -17.42 37.26
C GLN A 263 13.83 -16.63 38.42
N SER A 264 12.99 -17.29 39.22
CA SER A 264 12.37 -16.71 40.42
C SER A 264 12.17 -17.75 41.50
N THR A 265 11.95 -17.30 42.73
CA THR A 265 11.59 -18.15 43.89
C THR A 265 10.08 -18.22 44.14
N GLY A 266 9.27 -17.50 43.35
CA GLY A 266 7.82 -17.45 43.51
C GLY A 266 7.10 -17.30 42.17
N TYR A 267 5.80 -16.99 42.22
CA TYR A 267 4.96 -16.86 41.03
C TYR A 267 4.63 -15.40 40.75
N GLY A 268 4.41 -15.09 39.47
CA GLY A 268 4.02 -13.75 39.06
C GLY A 268 4.01 -13.59 37.55
N THR A 269 3.98 -12.34 37.10
CA THR A 269 3.89 -12.01 35.69
C THR A 269 4.93 -10.95 35.35
N LEU A 270 5.58 -11.12 34.20
CA LEU A 270 6.44 -10.13 33.57
C LEU A 270 5.73 -9.58 32.33
N LYS A 271 5.91 -8.28 32.09
CA LYS A 271 5.69 -7.68 30.77
C LYS A 271 7.04 -7.45 30.11
N ILE A 272 7.24 -8.06 28.96
CA ILE A 272 8.43 -7.92 28.13
C ILE A 272 8.07 -7.03 26.95
N TYR A 273 8.86 -6.00 26.69
CA TYR A 273 8.68 -5.09 25.58
C TYR A 273 10.02 -4.88 24.88
N ILE A 274 10.06 -5.06 23.57
CA ILE A 274 11.29 -4.92 22.78
C ILE A 274 11.09 -3.84 21.74
N SER A 275 11.91 -2.81 21.82
CA SER A 275 12.01 -1.78 20.78
C SER A 275 13.23 -2.07 19.94
N TYR A 276 13.06 -2.14 18.62
CA TYR A 276 14.14 -2.52 17.72
C TYR A 276 14.10 -1.82 16.37
N LEU A 277 15.29 -1.79 15.75
CA LEU A 277 15.57 -1.21 14.46
C LEU A 277 15.77 -2.34 13.44
N ILE A 278 15.06 -2.31 12.31
CA ILE A 278 15.27 -3.24 11.19
C ILE A 278 15.71 -2.52 9.93
N TYR A 279 16.47 -3.22 9.09
CA TYR A 279 16.66 -2.82 7.70
C TYR A 279 15.36 -3.06 6.91
N LEU A 280 14.99 -2.09 6.08
CA LEU A 280 14.01 -2.29 5.00
C LEU A 280 14.68 -2.93 3.77
#